data_AF-A0A3B9D2Y5-F1
#
_entry.id   AF-A0A3B9D2Y5-F1
#
_cell.length_a   1.000
_cell.length_b   1.000
_cell.length_c   1.000
_cell.angle_alpha   90.00
_cell.angle_beta   90.00
_cell.angle_gamma   90.00
#
_symmetry.space_group_name_H-M   'P 1'
#
loop_
_entity.id
_entity.type
_entity.pdbx_description
1 polymer ?
#
loop_
_entity_poly.entity_id
_entity_poly.type
_entity_poly.pdbx_seq_one_letter_code
_entity_poly.pdbx_strand_id
1 'polypeptide(L)'
;MSLIRNIRNSVPCLFRESRRSRQRGAAGVEPLEQRQLLTATPIAELSDEFDDGGSVAQWNRLNEVEGWNADQLNVYDINDTQAGRMVQQPHTAVWYQNWRGPMAFQSVTGDFAITSQVHITDRDDVGGSDADDIPGDAQFSLGGVMIRTPRDISNPAEDWAPGSMLEDGTNNGENYVFLSAGYGAAQNEFSLEAKTTRNSNSQLELTPLGQDANTVTVQIARIGSQVITLYQLPGQDWQVHRR
;
A
#
# COMPACT_ATOMS: atom_id res chain seq x y z
N MET A 1 22.16 -78.34 13.65
CA MET A 1 21.04 -78.03 14.58
C MET A 1 19.90 -77.48 13.73
N SER A 2 18.96 -78.29 13.21
CA SER A 2 17.81 -78.92 13.90
C SER A 2 16.82 -77.83 14.38
N LEU A 3 15.54 -77.73 14.01
CA LEU A 3 14.60 -78.61 13.31
C LEU A 3 13.30 -77.85 12.90
N ILE A 4 12.83 -78.10 11.68
CA ILE A 4 11.45 -78.22 11.09
C ILE A 4 10.20 -78.01 12.00
N ARG A 5 9.14 -77.27 11.55
CA ARG A 5 7.79 -77.78 11.14
C ARG A 5 6.69 -76.74 10.84
N ASN A 6 6.04 -76.99 9.69
CA ASN A 6 4.74 -76.54 9.16
C ASN A 6 3.55 -76.77 10.11
N ILE A 7 2.43 -76.07 9.85
CA ILE A 7 1.10 -76.65 9.53
C ILE A 7 0.16 -75.55 9.00
N ARG A 8 -0.46 -75.81 7.84
CA ARG A 8 -1.66 -75.13 7.31
C ARG A 8 -2.90 -75.70 7.99
N ASN A 9 -3.97 -74.92 8.14
CA ASN A 9 -5.33 -75.42 7.94
C ASN A 9 -6.36 -74.31 7.71
N SER A 10 -7.40 -74.72 6.99
CA SER A 10 -8.37 -73.96 6.22
C SER A 10 -9.60 -73.48 7.02
N VAL A 11 -10.17 -72.35 6.56
CA VAL A 11 -11.55 -71.79 6.56
C VAL A 11 -12.66 -72.48 7.39
N PRO A 12 -13.60 -71.69 7.98
CA PRO A 12 -14.88 -71.55 7.30
C PRO A 12 -15.44 -70.11 7.25
N CYS A 13 -16.08 -69.83 6.11
CA CYS A 13 -16.87 -68.66 5.81
C CYS A 13 -18.13 -68.66 6.68
N LEU A 14 -18.37 -67.60 7.44
CA LEU A 14 -19.67 -67.31 8.06
C LEU A 14 -20.05 -65.87 7.76
N PHE A 15 -21.09 -65.75 6.94
CA PHE A 15 -21.85 -64.54 6.69
C PHE A 15 -22.28 -63.90 8.02
N ARG A 16 -21.95 -62.62 8.22
CA ARG A 16 -22.65 -61.79 9.20
C ARG A 16 -22.85 -60.41 8.60
N GLU A 17 -24.09 -60.14 8.21
CA GLU A 17 -24.57 -58.81 7.85
C GLU A 17 -24.28 -57.86 9.02
N SER A 18 -23.54 -56.79 8.75
CA SER A 18 -23.47 -55.63 9.62
C SER A 18 -23.75 -54.38 8.79
N ARG A 19 -24.78 -53.67 9.24
CA ARG A 19 -25.43 -52.52 8.61
C ARG A 19 -24.40 -51.46 8.20
N ARG A 20 -24.37 -51.13 6.90
CA ARG A 20 -23.75 -49.89 6.41
C ARG A 20 -24.54 -48.69 6.95
N SER A 21 -24.03 -48.10 8.03
CA SER A 21 -24.33 -46.73 8.40
C SER A 21 -23.81 -45.81 7.30
N ARG A 22 -24.70 -45.30 6.44
CA ARG A 22 -24.41 -44.15 5.59
C ARG A 22 -24.34 -42.91 6.49
N GLN A 23 -23.15 -42.57 6.98
CA GLN A 23 -22.87 -41.19 7.35
C GLN A 23 -22.85 -40.36 6.06
N ARG A 24 -23.98 -39.71 5.77
CA ARG A 24 -23.98 -38.54 4.90
C ARG A 24 -23.12 -37.49 5.61
N GLY A 25 -21.88 -37.32 5.16
CA GLY A 25 -21.10 -36.14 5.47
C GLY A 25 -21.88 -34.94 4.95
N ALA A 26 -22.47 -34.17 5.86
CA ALA A 26 -22.91 -32.83 5.54
C ALA A 26 -21.67 -32.09 5.06
N ALA A 27 -21.67 -31.68 3.79
CA ALA A 27 -20.73 -30.68 3.32
C ALA A 27 -20.98 -29.44 4.19
N GLY A 28 -20.07 -29.20 5.15
CA GLY A 28 -20.02 -27.97 5.89
C GLY A 28 -19.81 -26.86 4.87
N VAL A 29 -20.87 -26.12 4.58
CA VAL A 29 -20.74 -24.79 4.03
C VAL A 29 -20.11 -24.01 5.17
N GLU A 30 -18.79 -23.84 5.16
CA GLU A 30 -18.15 -22.87 6.04
C GLU A 30 -18.74 -21.51 5.66
N PRO A 31 -19.49 -20.85 6.55
CA PRO A 31 -19.95 -19.51 6.27
C PRO A 31 -18.71 -18.61 6.20
N LEU A 32 -18.56 -17.91 5.08
CA LEU A 32 -17.54 -16.89 4.84
C LEU A 32 -17.58 -15.70 5.84
N GLU A 33 -18.46 -15.74 6.85
CA GLU A 33 -18.82 -14.60 7.70
C GLU A 33 -17.97 -14.41 8.96
N GLN A 34 -16.95 -15.22 9.22
CA GLN A 34 -16.26 -15.16 10.52
C GLN A 34 -14.73 -15.02 10.44
N ARG A 35 -14.21 -14.41 9.37
CA ARG A 35 -12.86 -13.86 9.38
C ARG A 35 -12.94 -12.34 9.24
N GLN A 36 -12.72 -11.67 10.38
CA GLN A 36 -12.43 -10.23 10.52
C GLN A 36 -13.60 -9.25 10.41
N LEU A 37 -14.55 -9.32 11.35
CA LEU A 37 -15.18 -8.10 11.87
C LEU A 37 -14.19 -7.41 12.83
N LEU A 38 -13.06 -6.95 12.32
CA LEU A 38 -12.48 -5.72 12.85
C LEU A 38 -13.49 -4.64 12.48
N THR A 39 -13.89 -3.78 13.41
CA THR A 39 -14.80 -2.66 13.12
C THR A 39 -14.17 -1.81 12.02
N ALA A 40 -14.63 -1.99 10.77
CA ALA A 40 -14.13 -1.25 9.64
C ALA A 40 -14.33 0.25 9.92
N THR A 41 -13.30 1.05 9.61
CA THR A 41 -13.41 2.50 9.74
C THR A 41 -14.49 2.99 8.77
N PRO A 42 -15.46 3.83 9.18
CA PRO A 42 -16.35 4.49 8.23
C PRO A 42 -15.54 5.36 7.26
N ILE A 43 -15.43 4.95 6.00
CA ILE A 43 -14.52 5.58 5.02
C ILE A 43 -15.09 6.89 4.47
N ALA A 44 -16.42 7.06 4.48
CA ALA A 44 -17.07 8.24 3.92
C ALA A 44 -16.64 9.55 4.63
N GLU A 45 -16.29 9.47 5.92
CA GLU A 45 -15.85 10.62 6.72
C GLU A 45 -14.35 10.93 6.54
N LEU A 46 -13.61 10.09 5.81
CA LEU A 46 -12.18 10.28 5.52
C LEU A 46 -11.94 11.00 4.18
N SER A 47 -12.98 11.28 3.41
CA SER A 47 -12.83 11.98 2.13
C SER A 47 -12.66 13.48 2.36
N ASP A 48 -11.81 14.11 1.55
CA ASP A 48 -11.51 15.53 1.61
C ASP A 48 -11.35 16.04 0.16
N GLU A 49 -12.18 17.02 -0.22
CA GLU A 49 -12.12 17.67 -1.53
C GLU A 49 -11.12 18.84 -1.55
N PHE A 50 -10.48 19.13 -0.41
CA PHE A 50 -9.45 20.15 -0.24
C PHE A 50 -9.90 21.59 -0.51
N ASP A 51 -11.20 21.87 -0.41
CA ASP A 51 -11.81 23.19 -0.61
C ASP A 51 -12.02 23.98 0.70
N ASP A 52 -11.70 23.39 1.84
CA ASP A 52 -11.68 24.03 3.16
C ASP A 52 -10.28 23.90 3.78
N GLY A 53 -9.58 25.01 3.99
CA GLY A 53 -8.24 24.97 4.60
C GLY A 53 -8.25 24.49 6.06
N GLY A 54 -9.40 24.55 6.75
CA GLY A 54 -9.58 23.96 8.08
C GLY A 54 -9.47 22.43 8.11
N SER A 55 -9.69 21.77 6.97
CA SER A 55 -9.57 20.31 6.84
C SER A 55 -8.15 19.79 7.07
N VAL A 56 -7.12 20.66 7.03
CA VAL A 56 -5.73 20.26 7.31
C VAL A 56 -5.58 19.59 8.69
N ALA A 57 -6.45 19.94 9.64
CA ALA A 57 -6.48 19.36 10.98
C ALA A 57 -6.99 17.89 11.01
N GLN A 58 -7.56 17.38 9.92
CA GLN A 58 -8.01 15.99 9.78
C GLN A 58 -6.86 15.04 9.41
N TRP A 59 -5.71 15.59 9.02
CA TRP A 59 -4.57 14.84 8.51
C TRP A 59 -3.45 14.78 9.54
N ASN A 60 -2.96 13.58 9.80
CA ASN A 60 -1.81 13.38 10.67
C ASN A 60 -0.50 13.54 9.88
N ARG A 61 0.53 14.02 10.56
CA ARG A 61 1.88 14.16 10.01
C ARG A 61 2.78 13.06 10.55
N LEU A 62 3.38 12.27 9.67
CA LEU A 62 4.18 11.12 10.09
C LEU A 62 5.37 11.50 10.99
N ASN A 63 6.06 12.61 10.66
CA ASN A 63 7.18 13.12 11.45
C ASN A 63 6.78 13.52 12.87
N GLU A 64 5.52 13.92 13.08
CA GLU A 64 4.98 14.28 14.40
C GLU A 64 4.53 13.05 15.16
N VAL A 65 3.72 12.18 14.53
CA VAL A 65 3.18 10.96 15.15
C VAL A 65 4.30 10.02 15.59
N GLU A 66 5.35 9.86 14.79
CA GLU A 66 6.50 9.01 15.13
C GLU A 66 7.59 9.77 15.91
N GLY A 67 7.39 11.05 16.28
CA GLY A 67 8.33 11.78 17.16
C GLY A 67 9.68 12.14 16.54
N TRP A 68 9.78 12.18 15.21
CA TRP A 68 11.01 12.52 14.50
C TRP A 68 11.41 13.99 14.61
N ASN A 69 10.43 14.87 14.87
CA ASN A 69 10.65 16.32 15.03
C ASN A 69 11.47 16.93 13.87
N ALA A 70 11.31 16.36 12.68
CA ALA A 70 11.98 16.78 11.46
C ALA A 70 10.93 16.85 10.35
N ASP A 71 10.40 18.05 10.11
CA ASP A 71 9.50 18.25 8.99
C ASP A 71 10.27 18.20 7.68
N GLN A 72 9.81 17.35 6.78
CA GLN A 72 10.41 17.13 5.47
C GLN A 72 9.68 17.92 4.38
N LEU A 73 8.62 18.65 4.72
CA LEU A 73 7.94 19.58 3.85
C LEU A 73 8.40 21.02 4.10
N ASN A 74 8.65 21.71 3.00
CA ASN A 74 8.82 23.16 2.99
C ASN A 74 7.46 23.88 2.97
N VAL A 75 6.48 23.27 2.30
CA VAL A 75 5.08 23.74 2.24
C VAL A 75 4.16 22.56 2.52
N TYR A 76 3.21 22.79 3.43
CA TYR A 76 2.11 21.88 3.73
C TYR A 76 0.88 22.70 4.10
N ASP A 77 -0.08 22.76 3.18
CA ASP A 77 -1.33 23.46 3.40
C ASP A 77 -2.47 22.84 2.59
N ILE A 78 -3.69 23.24 2.93
CA ILE A 78 -4.89 22.93 2.17
C ILE A 78 -5.60 24.25 1.86
N ASN A 79 -5.97 24.45 0.59
CA ASN A 79 -6.74 25.61 0.13
C ASN A 79 -6.14 26.99 0.50
N ASP A 80 -4.83 27.09 0.67
CA ASP A 80 -4.14 28.35 1.01
C ASP A 80 -3.21 28.77 -0.14
N THR A 81 -2.13 28.02 -0.35
CA THR A 81 -1.17 28.31 -1.43
C THR A 81 -1.78 28.02 -2.81
N GLN A 82 -2.60 26.97 -2.91
CA GLN A 82 -3.37 26.64 -4.11
C GLN A 82 -4.81 26.28 -3.72
N ALA A 83 -5.78 26.97 -4.33
CA ALA A 83 -7.19 26.75 -4.05
C ALA A 83 -7.64 25.34 -4.45
N GLY A 84 -8.42 24.68 -3.59
CA GLY A 84 -8.99 23.35 -3.84
C GLY A 84 -7.96 22.21 -3.83
N ARG A 85 -6.81 22.38 -3.16
CA ARG A 85 -5.70 21.40 -3.17
C ARG A 85 -5.06 21.28 -1.80
N MET A 86 -4.63 20.05 -1.47
CA MET A 86 -3.56 19.82 -0.52
C MET A 86 -2.22 19.99 -1.22
N VAL A 87 -1.43 20.97 -0.80
CA VAL A 87 -0.09 21.23 -1.34
C VAL A 87 0.95 20.55 -0.44
N GLN A 88 1.81 19.74 -1.02
CA GLN A 88 2.98 19.17 -0.35
C GLN A 88 4.23 19.47 -1.18
N GLN A 89 5.06 20.41 -0.72
CA GLN A 89 6.33 20.73 -1.35
C GLN A 89 7.48 20.16 -0.51
N PRO A 90 8.05 19.00 -0.88
CA PRO A 90 9.11 18.37 -0.09
C PRO A 90 10.44 19.11 -0.22
N HIS A 91 11.26 19.01 0.84
CA HIS A 91 12.71 19.11 0.70
C HIS A 91 13.26 17.86 0.01
N THR A 92 14.58 17.69 -0.03
CA THR A 92 15.17 16.42 -0.49
C THR A 92 14.86 15.31 0.53
N ALA A 93 13.94 14.42 0.17
CA ALA A 93 13.53 13.28 0.98
C ALA A 93 13.14 12.11 0.07
N VAL A 94 13.14 10.88 0.61
CA VAL A 94 12.83 9.69 -0.19
C VAL A 94 12.18 8.60 0.65
N TRP A 95 11.18 7.94 0.07
CA TRP A 95 10.70 6.64 0.52
C TRP A 95 11.46 5.54 -0.23
N TYR A 96 12.46 4.96 0.42
CA TYR A 96 13.27 3.88 -0.13
C TYR A 96 13.99 3.12 0.98
N GLN A 97 13.83 1.80 1.01
CA GLN A 97 14.39 0.96 2.07
C GLN A 97 14.01 1.46 3.48
N ASN A 98 15.00 1.84 4.30
CA ASN A 98 14.82 2.36 5.65
C ASN A 98 14.57 3.89 5.68
N TRP A 99 14.71 4.57 4.55
CA TRP A 99 14.46 5.99 4.43
C TRP A 99 12.98 6.25 4.27
N ARG A 100 12.53 7.35 4.89
CA ARG A 100 11.17 7.85 4.74
C ARG A 100 11.17 9.27 4.17
N GLY A 101 10.11 9.55 3.42
CA GLY A 101 9.73 10.89 3.04
C GLY A 101 8.59 11.42 3.91
N PRO A 102 8.11 12.64 3.60
CA PRO A 102 6.91 13.17 4.21
C PRO A 102 5.69 12.29 3.89
N MET A 103 4.73 12.30 4.80
CA MET A 103 3.43 11.65 4.62
C MET A 103 2.39 12.37 5.49
N ALA A 104 1.38 12.94 4.84
CA ALA A 104 0.10 13.29 5.46
C ALA A 104 -0.83 12.08 5.37
N PHE A 105 -1.50 11.70 6.47
CA PHE A 105 -2.28 10.46 6.47
C PHE A 105 -3.49 10.46 7.42
N GLN A 106 -4.38 9.52 7.12
CA GLN A 106 -5.46 9.07 8.00
C GLN A 106 -5.33 7.56 8.22
N SER A 107 -5.74 7.09 9.40
CA SER A 107 -5.70 5.68 9.73
C SER A 107 -6.97 4.97 9.25
N VAL A 108 -6.81 3.84 8.56
CA VAL A 108 -7.92 3.04 8.05
C VAL A 108 -7.67 1.56 8.34
N THR A 109 -8.74 0.82 8.63
CA THR A 109 -8.69 -0.63 8.85
C THR A 109 -9.76 -1.34 8.02
N GLY A 110 -9.53 -2.61 7.71
CA GLY A 110 -10.44 -3.42 6.87
C GLY A 110 -10.17 -3.26 5.38
N ASP A 111 -11.19 -3.50 4.58
CA ASP A 111 -11.15 -3.33 3.13
C ASP A 111 -11.50 -1.88 2.78
N PHE A 112 -10.71 -1.27 1.90
CA PHE A 112 -10.86 0.14 1.55
C PHE A 112 -10.27 0.43 0.17
N ALA A 113 -10.67 1.56 -0.41
CA ALA A 113 -10.03 2.14 -1.57
C ALA A 113 -9.73 3.62 -1.32
N ILE A 114 -8.55 4.06 -1.71
CA ILE A 114 -8.13 5.47 -1.70
C ILE A 114 -8.03 5.90 -3.15
N THR A 115 -8.71 6.98 -3.50
CA THR A 115 -8.62 7.61 -4.82
C THR A 115 -8.17 9.04 -4.64
N SER A 116 -7.20 9.48 -5.44
CA SER A 116 -6.72 10.86 -5.40
C SER A 116 -6.31 11.30 -6.80
N GLN A 117 -6.66 12.53 -7.17
CA GLN A 117 -6.03 13.20 -8.30
C GLN A 117 -4.72 13.82 -7.83
N VAL A 118 -3.62 13.42 -8.45
CA VAL A 118 -2.29 13.90 -8.16
C VAL A 118 -1.84 14.77 -9.31
N HIS A 119 -1.35 15.96 -8.97
CA HIS A 119 -0.76 16.91 -9.90
C HIS A 119 0.67 17.16 -9.45
N ILE A 120 1.64 16.86 -10.31
CA ILE A 120 3.07 17.00 -10.02
C ILE A 120 3.61 18.06 -10.95
N THR A 121 4.17 19.10 -10.36
CA THR A 121 4.83 20.22 -11.03
C THR A 121 6.25 20.33 -10.54
N ASP A 122 7.04 21.19 -11.18
CA ASP A 122 8.28 21.66 -10.57
C ASP A 122 8.02 22.51 -9.31
N ARG A 123 9.09 23.11 -8.78
CA ARG A 123 9.05 23.78 -7.49
C ARG A 123 8.62 25.25 -7.59
N ASP A 124 8.96 25.92 -8.68
CA ASP A 124 8.63 27.31 -8.97
C ASP A 124 7.15 27.51 -9.26
N ASP A 125 6.45 26.44 -9.64
CA ASP A 125 5.01 26.43 -9.86
C ASP A 125 4.16 26.57 -8.58
N VAL A 126 4.78 26.56 -7.39
CA VAL A 126 4.08 26.85 -6.13
C VAL A 126 3.71 28.33 -6.06
N GLY A 127 2.51 28.64 -6.57
CA GLY A 127 1.97 30.00 -6.69
C GLY A 127 1.60 30.42 -8.11
N GLY A 128 1.77 29.54 -9.11
CA GLY A 128 1.36 29.74 -10.51
C GLY A 128 2.31 29.04 -11.48
N SER A 129 1.79 28.51 -12.59
CA SER A 129 2.54 27.70 -13.57
C SER A 129 3.45 28.53 -14.50
N ASP A 130 4.66 28.07 -14.78
CA ASP A 130 5.41 28.44 -15.98
C ASP A 130 5.24 27.42 -17.13
N ALA A 131 6.26 27.16 -17.96
CA ALA A 131 6.13 26.35 -19.17
C ALA A 131 6.73 24.95 -19.04
N ASP A 132 7.50 24.67 -18.00
CA ASP A 132 8.13 23.39 -17.70
C ASP A 132 7.46 22.68 -16.51
N ASP A 133 6.19 22.29 -16.73
CA ASP A 133 5.28 21.69 -15.74
C ASP A 133 5.77 20.37 -15.06
N ILE A 134 7.00 19.88 -15.27
CA ILE A 134 7.48 18.61 -14.70
C ILE A 134 8.94 18.73 -14.23
N PRO A 135 9.28 18.30 -12.99
CA PRO A 135 10.65 18.36 -12.48
C PRO A 135 11.62 17.48 -13.29
N GLY A 136 12.41 18.06 -14.19
CA GLY A 136 13.34 17.32 -15.07
C GLY A 136 14.77 17.16 -14.55
N ASP A 137 15.17 17.94 -13.53
CA ASP A 137 16.56 18.09 -13.11
C ASP A 137 17.04 17.05 -12.08
N ALA A 138 16.13 16.24 -11.53
CA ALA A 138 16.42 15.20 -10.56
C ALA A 138 16.26 13.80 -11.17
N GLN A 139 16.95 12.79 -10.63
CA GLN A 139 16.74 11.40 -11.08
C GLN A 139 15.34 10.87 -10.73
N PHE A 140 14.75 11.38 -9.64
CA PHE A 140 13.42 11.04 -9.19
C PHE A 140 12.77 12.27 -8.55
N SER A 141 11.53 12.55 -8.94
CA SER A 141 10.65 13.51 -8.28
C SER A 141 9.22 12.98 -8.41
N LEU A 142 8.75 12.31 -7.37
CA LEU A 142 7.52 11.51 -7.40
C LEU A 142 6.66 11.81 -6.17
N GLY A 143 5.35 11.87 -6.37
CA GLY A 143 4.35 12.01 -5.31
C GLY A 143 3.12 11.16 -5.61
N GLY A 144 2.34 10.79 -4.58
CA GLY A 144 1.12 10.00 -4.79
C GLY A 144 0.52 9.42 -3.51
N VAL A 145 -0.19 8.31 -3.66
CA VAL A 145 -0.93 7.67 -2.56
C VAL A 145 -0.23 6.40 -2.08
N MET A 146 -0.17 6.23 -0.76
CA MET A 146 0.50 5.11 -0.11
C MET A 146 -0.42 4.44 0.89
N ILE A 147 -0.40 3.11 0.92
CA ILE A 147 -0.84 2.34 2.08
C ILE A 147 0.39 1.91 2.86
N ARG A 148 0.47 2.26 4.14
CA ARG A 148 1.61 1.94 5.00
C ARG A 148 1.13 1.23 6.25
N THR A 149 1.83 0.17 6.63
CA THR A 149 1.65 -0.41 7.96
C THR A 149 2.41 0.48 8.95
N PRO A 150 1.74 1.03 9.97
CA PRO A 150 2.42 1.87 10.96
C PRO A 150 3.48 1.05 11.70
N ARG A 151 4.54 1.74 12.11
CA ARG A 151 5.56 1.19 13.00
C ARG A 151 5.29 1.70 14.42
N ASP A 152 5.58 0.87 15.40
CA ASP A 152 5.51 1.27 16.82
C ASP A 152 6.73 2.13 17.16
N ILE A 153 6.76 3.35 16.62
CA ILE A 153 7.81 4.35 16.85
C ILE A 153 7.14 5.57 17.48
N SER A 154 7.63 5.97 18.64
CA SER A 154 7.21 7.19 19.35
C SER A 154 8.41 8.03 19.80
N ASN A 155 9.55 7.38 20.02
CA ASN A 155 10.85 7.99 20.23
C ASN A 155 11.85 7.34 19.27
N PRO A 156 12.13 7.96 18.13
CA PRO A 156 13.01 7.38 17.12
C PRO A 156 14.44 7.09 17.57
N ALA A 157 14.93 7.78 18.60
CA ALA A 157 16.26 7.52 19.15
C ALA A 157 16.34 6.16 19.86
N GLU A 158 15.21 5.61 20.29
CA GLU A 158 15.11 4.36 21.05
C GLU A 158 14.41 3.27 20.24
N ASP A 159 13.32 3.61 19.55
CA ASP A 159 12.41 2.66 18.91
C ASP A 159 12.84 2.29 17.49
N TRP A 160 13.57 3.18 16.80
CA TRP A 160 13.93 2.93 15.41
C TRP A 160 15.04 1.89 15.30
N ALA A 161 14.80 0.91 14.43
CA ALA A 161 15.80 -0.01 13.93
C ALA A 161 15.70 -0.12 12.40
N PRO A 162 16.80 -0.45 11.70
CA PRO A 162 16.70 -0.84 10.30
C PRO A 162 15.85 -2.12 10.18
N GLY A 163 15.05 -2.20 9.12
CA GLY A 163 14.32 -3.41 8.77
C GLY A 163 15.25 -4.56 8.40
N SER A 164 14.81 -5.80 8.62
CA SER A 164 15.65 -6.98 8.33
C SER A 164 15.98 -7.16 6.85
N MET A 165 15.19 -6.55 5.94
CA MET A 165 15.23 -6.78 4.49
C MET A 165 14.99 -8.23 4.07
N LEU A 166 14.54 -9.07 4.99
CA LEU A 166 14.30 -10.50 4.79
C LEU A 166 12.81 -10.81 4.90
N GLU A 167 12.44 -11.91 4.25
CA GLU A 167 11.16 -12.58 4.42
C GLU A 167 11.22 -13.50 5.65
N ASP A 168 11.43 -12.90 6.83
CA ASP A 168 11.58 -13.60 8.11
C ASP A 168 10.30 -13.61 8.97
N GLY A 169 9.21 -13.07 8.44
CA GLY A 169 7.92 -12.94 9.13
C GLY A 169 7.90 -11.85 10.20
N THR A 170 8.98 -11.09 10.37
CA THR A 170 8.99 -9.90 11.22
C THR A 170 8.31 -8.74 10.48
N ASN A 171 7.90 -7.72 11.23
CA ASN A 171 7.36 -6.45 10.72
C ASN A 171 8.22 -5.29 11.25
N ASN A 172 9.53 -5.48 11.32
CA ASN A 172 10.45 -4.57 12.02
C ASN A 172 11.01 -3.44 11.12
N GLY A 173 10.62 -3.40 9.85
CA GLY A 173 11.00 -2.37 8.88
C GLY A 173 9.82 -1.60 8.30
N GLU A 174 10.10 -0.83 7.26
CA GLU A 174 9.05 -0.16 6.47
C GLU A 174 8.27 -1.19 5.65
N ASN A 175 6.95 -1.08 5.69
CA ASN A 175 6.04 -1.97 4.99
C ASN A 175 4.93 -1.15 4.33
N TYR A 176 4.99 -1.01 3.00
CA TYR A 176 4.06 -0.17 2.26
C TYR A 176 3.88 -0.59 0.81
N VAL A 177 2.75 -0.19 0.22
CA VAL A 177 2.54 -0.13 -1.22
C VAL A 177 2.30 1.33 -1.60
N PHE A 178 3.07 1.81 -2.58
CA PHE A 178 3.05 3.20 -3.03
C PHE A 178 2.78 3.22 -4.53
N LEU A 179 1.75 3.96 -4.93
CA LEU A 179 1.51 4.33 -6.32
C LEU A 179 1.74 5.83 -6.44
N SER A 180 2.84 6.19 -7.08
CA SER A 180 3.25 7.57 -7.29
C SER A 180 3.36 7.90 -8.76
N ALA A 181 3.27 9.18 -9.07
CA ALA A 181 3.47 9.76 -10.39
C ALA A 181 4.51 10.88 -10.32
N GLY A 182 5.10 11.23 -11.44
CA GLY A 182 6.11 12.29 -11.53
C GLY A 182 7.27 11.89 -12.43
N TYR A 183 8.41 12.52 -12.22
CA TYR A 183 9.61 12.27 -12.99
C TYR A 183 10.37 11.07 -12.43
N GLY A 184 10.58 10.05 -13.28
CA GLY A 184 11.32 8.84 -12.93
C GLY A 184 12.54 8.65 -13.82
N ALA A 185 13.54 7.92 -13.32
CA ALA A 185 14.81 7.70 -14.02
C ALA A 185 14.71 6.97 -15.38
N ALA A 186 13.53 6.57 -15.82
CA ALA A 186 13.30 5.97 -17.13
C ALA A 186 13.07 7.07 -18.18
N GLN A 187 13.99 7.19 -19.13
CA GLN A 187 13.80 7.95 -20.39
C GLN A 187 13.45 9.44 -20.24
N ASN A 188 13.71 10.03 -19.08
CA ASN A 188 13.45 11.45 -18.78
C ASN A 188 11.98 11.86 -19.00
N GLU A 189 11.00 11.01 -18.68
CA GLU A 189 9.58 11.30 -18.91
C GLU A 189 8.73 11.11 -17.66
N PHE A 190 7.52 11.70 -17.67
CA PHE A 190 6.54 11.47 -16.62
C PHE A 190 6.18 9.98 -16.58
N SER A 191 6.19 9.42 -15.38
CA SER A 191 6.03 8.01 -15.15
C SER A 191 5.18 7.75 -13.91
N LEU A 192 4.49 6.61 -13.91
CA LEU A 192 4.02 5.99 -12.68
C LEU A 192 5.14 5.14 -12.08
N GLU A 193 5.26 5.15 -10.76
CA GLU A 193 6.02 4.18 -9.99
C GLU A 193 5.05 3.38 -9.11
N ALA A 194 5.02 2.07 -9.31
CA ALA A 194 4.42 1.15 -8.35
C ALA A 194 5.55 0.52 -7.51
N LYS A 195 5.56 0.83 -6.22
CA LYS A 195 6.58 0.37 -5.27
C LYS A 195 5.95 -0.45 -4.16
N THR A 196 6.45 -1.67 -3.97
CA THR A 196 6.12 -2.50 -2.81
C THR A 196 7.36 -2.61 -1.93
N THR A 197 7.21 -2.32 -0.66
CA THR A 197 8.29 -2.46 0.33
C THR A 197 7.83 -3.38 1.43
N ARG A 198 8.67 -4.39 1.71
CA ARG A 198 8.47 -5.31 2.84
C ARG A 198 9.73 -5.39 3.68
N ASN A 199 9.61 -5.13 4.98
CA ASN A 199 10.74 -5.03 5.91
C ASN A 199 11.90 -4.18 5.36
N SER A 200 11.58 -3.03 4.77
CA SER A 200 12.55 -2.12 4.15
C SER A 200 13.28 -2.69 2.91
N ASN A 201 12.75 -3.75 2.28
CA ASN A 201 13.20 -4.23 0.98
C ASN A 201 12.20 -3.80 -0.10
N SER A 202 12.61 -2.86 -0.96
CA SER A 202 11.74 -2.24 -1.96
C SER A 202 11.92 -2.88 -3.34
N GLN A 203 10.80 -3.22 -3.97
CA GLN A 203 10.71 -3.55 -5.39
C GLN A 203 9.85 -2.49 -6.07
N LEU A 204 10.31 -1.94 -7.19
CA LEU A 204 9.61 -0.89 -7.91
C LEU A 204 9.56 -1.20 -9.41
N GLU A 205 8.50 -0.71 -10.05
CA GLU A 205 8.35 -0.75 -11.50
C GLU A 205 7.90 0.63 -11.99
N LEU A 206 8.57 1.13 -13.03
CA LEU A 206 8.22 2.37 -13.69
C LEU A 206 7.38 2.10 -14.93
N THR A 207 6.37 2.94 -15.16
CA THR A 207 5.57 2.92 -16.39
C THR A 207 5.49 4.33 -16.95
N PRO A 208 6.17 4.56 -18.09
CA PRO A 208 6.04 5.78 -18.86
C PRO A 208 4.60 6.18 -19.15
N LEU A 209 4.30 7.46 -18.96
CA LEU A 209 3.06 8.11 -19.39
C LEU A 209 3.29 9.17 -20.48
N GLY A 210 4.55 9.48 -20.81
CA GLY A 210 4.95 10.49 -21.79
C GLY A 210 5.28 11.84 -21.15
N GLN A 211 5.62 12.82 -21.98
CA GLN A 211 6.11 14.14 -21.54
C GLN A 211 4.98 15.15 -21.26
N ASP A 212 3.78 14.92 -21.82
CA ASP A 212 2.66 15.87 -21.72
C ASP A 212 1.77 15.60 -20.48
N ALA A 213 2.11 14.59 -19.68
CA ALA A 213 1.36 14.23 -18.48
C ALA A 213 1.99 14.88 -17.25
N ASN A 214 1.20 15.63 -16.49
CA ASN A 214 1.56 16.12 -15.14
C ASN A 214 0.46 15.81 -14.11
N THR A 215 -0.68 15.30 -14.58
CA THR A 215 -1.88 15.04 -13.79
C THR A 215 -2.36 13.62 -14.03
N VAL A 216 -2.63 12.90 -12.95
CA VAL A 216 -3.19 11.54 -13.00
C VAL A 216 -4.09 11.30 -11.80
N THR A 217 -5.20 10.62 -12.02
CA THR A 217 -6.00 10.08 -10.92
C THR A 217 -5.48 8.68 -10.61
N VAL A 218 -5.08 8.45 -9.36
CA VAL A 218 -4.55 7.17 -8.88
C VAL A 218 -5.51 6.56 -7.88
N GLN A 219 -5.58 5.23 -7.85
CA GLN A 219 -6.34 4.49 -6.85
C GLN A 219 -5.55 3.30 -6.33
N ILE A 220 -5.61 3.09 -5.01
CA ILE A 220 -5.17 1.85 -4.35
C ILE A 220 -6.35 1.26 -3.61
N ALA A 221 -6.67 -0.01 -3.89
CA ALA A 221 -7.69 -0.77 -3.18
C ALA A 221 -7.05 -1.93 -2.41
N ARG A 222 -7.34 -2.04 -1.12
CA ARG A 222 -7.00 -3.20 -0.29
C ARG A 222 -8.27 -4.04 -0.09
N ILE A 223 -8.21 -5.30 -0.49
CA ILE A 223 -9.31 -6.26 -0.37
C ILE A 223 -8.76 -7.57 0.21
N GLY A 224 -9.06 -7.83 1.49
CA GLY A 224 -8.46 -8.92 2.26
C GLY A 224 -6.94 -8.81 2.31
N SER A 225 -6.25 -9.75 1.65
CA SER A 225 -4.78 -9.77 1.54
C SER A 225 -4.26 -9.19 0.23
N GLN A 226 -5.14 -8.74 -0.67
CA GLN A 226 -4.78 -8.26 -2.00
C GLN A 226 -4.73 -6.73 -2.01
N VAL A 227 -3.81 -6.19 -2.82
CA VAL A 227 -3.69 -4.75 -3.07
C VAL A 227 -3.69 -4.54 -4.58
N ILE A 228 -4.66 -3.78 -5.08
CA ILE A 228 -4.80 -3.49 -6.50
C ILE A 228 -4.53 -2.01 -6.70
N THR A 229 -3.72 -1.69 -7.70
CA THR A 229 -3.43 -0.30 -8.07
C THR A 229 -4.01 0.01 -9.44
N LEU A 230 -4.62 1.20 -9.59
CA LEU A 230 -5.25 1.66 -10.81
C LEU A 230 -4.87 3.12 -11.07
N TYR A 231 -4.95 3.54 -12.33
CA TYR A 231 -4.78 4.94 -12.71
C TYR A 231 -5.72 5.33 -13.85
N GLN A 232 -5.95 6.63 -13.97
CA GLN A 232 -6.72 7.25 -15.04
C GLN A 232 -6.07 8.58 -15.42
N LEU A 233 -5.71 8.70 -16.70
CA LEU A 233 -5.33 9.98 -17.29
C LEU A 233 -6.58 10.83 -17.60
N PRO A 234 -6.49 12.16 -17.61
CA PRO A 234 -7.62 13.02 -17.92
C PRO A 234 -8.33 12.63 -19.24
N GLY A 235 -9.65 12.43 -19.16
CA GLY A 235 -10.48 12.07 -20.33
C GLY A 235 -10.31 10.64 -20.86
N GLN A 236 -9.53 9.78 -20.18
CA GLN A 236 -9.27 8.39 -20.58
C GLN A 236 -10.01 7.40 -19.67
N ASP A 237 -10.03 6.12 -20.06
CA ASP A 237 -10.59 5.04 -19.23
C ASP A 237 -9.62 4.60 -18.12
N TRP A 238 -10.17 4.10 -17.01
CA TRP A 238 -9.41 3.48 -15.93
C TRP A 238 -8.58 2.29 -16.41
N GLN A 239 -7.32 2.26 -15.99
CA GLN A 239 -6.38 1.17 -16.27
C GLN A 239 -6.00 0.48 -14.96
N VAL A 240 -6.03 -0.86 -14.96
CA VAL A 240 -5.44 -1.65 -13.87
C VAL A 240 -3.93 -1.67 -14.06
N HIS A 241 -3.20 -1.28 -13.03
CA HIS A 241 -1.75 -1.18 -13.07
C HIS A 241 -1.07 -2.43 -12.46
N ARG A 242 -1.37 -2.77 -11.21
CA ARG A 242 -0.86 -3.99 -10.53
C ARG A 242 -1.97 -4.69 -9.75
N ARG A 243 -1.75 -5.99 -9.51
CA ARG A 243 -2.58 -6.88 -8.69
C ARG A 243 -1.69 -7.74 -7.81
#